data_AF-A0A857CZ44-F1
#
_entry.id   AF-A0A857CZ44-F1
#
_cell.length_a   1.000
_cell.length_b   1.000
_cell.length_c   1.000
_cell.angle_alpha   90.00
_cell.angle_beta   90.00
_cell.angle_gamma   90.00
#
_symmetry.space_group_name_H-M   'P 1'
#
loop_
_entity.id
_entity.type
_entity.pdbx_description
1 polymer ?
#
loop_
_entity_poly.entity_id
_entity_poly.type
_entity_poly.pdbx_seq_one_letter_code
_entity_poly.pdbx_strand_id
1 'polypeptide(L)' 'MTQPIYEGTWEEIASIASELTGRRVRLTVLDLISDEQKTPPSDSLAEVLKGKVGIIEEASPDLSTQTGEKFAKLILEKLL' A
#
# COMPACT_ATOMS: atom_id res chain seq x y z
N MET A 1 29.36 -20.15 12.13
CA MET A 1 28.95 -20.64 10.80
C MET A 1 27.55 -20.13 10.55
N THR A 2 27.37 -19.30 9.52
CA THR A 2 26.08 -18.71 9.16
C THR A 2 25.29 -19.72 8.32
N GLN A 3 24.09 -20.09 8.77
CA GLN A 3 23.21 -20.94 7.96
C GLN A 3 22.50 -20.06 6.93
N PRO A 4 22.53 -20.40 5.64
CA PRO A 4 21.78 -19.65 4.64
C PRO A 4 20.28 -19.81 4.90
N ILE A 5 19.57 -18.68 4.90
CA ILE A 5 18.11 -18.63 4.99
C ILE A 5 17.61 -18.28 3.59
N TYR A 6 16.70 -19.10 3.08
CA TYR A 6 16.00 -18.86 1.83
C TYR A 6 14.54 -18.57 2.18
N GLU A 7 14.06 -17.40 1.77
CA GLU A 7 12.72 -16.92 2.03
C GLU A 7 12.13 -16.38 0.73
N GLY A 8 10.89 -16.74 0.42
CA GLY A 8 10.22 -16.43 -0.83
C GLY A 8 8.95 -17.25 -0.97
N THR A 9 8.27 -17.14 -2.12
CA THR A 9 7.14 -18.01 -2.43
C THR A 9 7.61 -19.45 -2.60
N TRP A 10 6.66 -20.39 -2.57
CA TRP A 10 6.98 -21.80 -2.82
C TRP A 10 7.64 -21.99 -4.19
N GLU A 11 7.19 -21.26 -5.22
CA GLU A 11 7.73 -21.33 -6.58
C GLU A 11 9.19 -20.83 -6.64
N GLU A 12 9.49 -19.75 -5.93
CA GLU A 12 10.84 -19.19 -5.84
C GLU A 12 11.78 -20.16 -5.10
N ILE A 13 11.34 -20.74 -3.98
CA ILE A 13 12.12 -21.73 -3.23
C ILE A 13 12.28 -23.04 -4.02
N ALA A 14 11.26 -23.45 -4.78
CA ALA A 14 11.35 -24.64 -5.64
C ALA A 14 12.37 -24.47 -6.76
N SER A 15 12.57 -23.24 -7.27
CA SER A 15 13.53 -22.96 -8.34
C SER A 15 14.99 -23.23 -7.94
N ILE A 16 15.31 -23.13 -6.65
CA ILE A 16 16.65 -23.37 -6.08
C ILE A 16 16.81 -24.79 -5.48
N ALA A 17 15.83 -25.67 -5.67
CA ALA A 17 15.84 -27.01 -5.07
C ALA A 17 17.08 -27.84 -5.46
N SER A 18 17.63 -27.62 -6.66
CA SER A 18 18.86 -28.27 -7.14
C SER A 18 20.06 -27.97 -6.23
N GLU A 19 20.18 -26.75 -5.70
CA GLU A 19 21.26 -26.34 -4.79
C GLU A 19 21.16 -26.97 -3.39
N LEU A 20 19.96 -27.45 -3.04
CA LEU A 20 19.65 -28.07 -1.76
C LEU A 20 19.81 -29.60 -1.79
N THR A 21 20.14 -30.18 -2.95
CA THR A 21 20.30 -31.64 -3.13
C THR A 21 21.29 -32.23 -2.13
N GLY A 22 20.84 -33.26 -1.39
CA GLY A 22 21.67 -33.95 -0.38
C GLY A 22 21.87 -33.19 0.93
N ARG A 23 21.24 -32.02 1.12
CA ARG A 23 21.31 -31.24 2.37
C ARG A 23 20.06 -31.47 3.22
N ARG A 24 20.23 -31.40 4.54
CA ARG A 24 19.10 -31.39 5.49
C ARG A 24 18.52 -29.97 5.56
N VAL A 25 17.23 -29.83 5.27
CA VAL A 25 16.53 -28.54 5.25
C VAL A 25 15.50 -28.44 6.37
N ARG A 26 15.21 -27.21 6.80
CA ARG A 26 14.09 -26.87 7.69
C ARG A 26 13.17 -25.93 6.91
N LEU A 27 11.90 -26.33 6.75
CA LEU A 27 10.87 -25.50 6.14
C LEU A 27 10.11 -24.77 7.24
N THR A 28 10.02 -23.45 7.13
CA THR A 28 9.14 -22.63 7.96
C THR A 28 8.13 -22.00 7.01
N VAL A 29 6.85 -22.33 7.16
CA VAL A 29 5.78 -21.66 6.41
C VAL A 29 5.44 -20.38 7.17
N LEU A 30 5.70 -19.24 6.56
CA LEU A 30 5.32 -17.94 7.11
C LEU A 30 3.84 -17.71 6.86
N ASP A 31 3.19 -16.96 7.75
CA ASP A 31 1.83 -16.50 7.50
C ASP A 31 1.79 -15.73 6.18
N LEU A 32 0.68 -15.87 5.46
CA LEU A 32 0.40 -14.96 4.36
C LEU A 32 0.56 -13.55 4.93
N ILE A 33 1.41 -12.74 4.30
CA ILE A 33 1.37 -11.30 4.52
C ILE A 33 -0.03 -10.93 4.04
N SER A 34 -0.98 -10.87 4.98
CA SER A 34 -2.25 -10.21 4.72
C SER A 34 -1.84 -8.87 4.14
N ASP A 35 -2.30 -8.58 2.93
CA ASP A 35 -2.20 -7.26 2.28
C ASP A 35 -2.87 -6.14 3.15
N GLU A 36 -3.16 -6.39 4.43
CA GLU A 36 -3.59 -5.43 5.46
C GLU A 36 -2.51 -4.41 5.83
N GLN A 37 -1.31 -4.49 5.25
CA GLN A 37 -0.39 -3.36 5.17
C GLN A 37 0.16 -3.15 3.76
N LYS A 38 -0.64 -3.40 2.71
CA LYS A 38 -0.62 -2.43 1.62
C LYS A 38 -1.22 -1.17 2.19
N THR A 39 -0.37 -0.29 2.71
CA THR A 39 -0.68 1.14 2.66
C THR A 39 -1.25 1.35 1.27
N PRO A 40 -2.52 1.79 1.14
CA PRO A 40 -3.02 2.13 -0.19
C PRO A 40 -1.97 3.05 -0.81
N PRO A 41 -1.74 2.99 -2.15
CA PRO A 41 -0.79 3.90 -2.78
C PRO A 41 -1.03 5.29 -2.20
N SER A 42 0.04 5.98 -1.81
CA SER A 42 0.06 7.22 -1.01
C SER A 42 -0.64 8.43 -1.67
N ASP A 43 -1.50 8.13 -2.64
CA ASP A 43 -2.38 8.96 -3.45
C ASP A 43 -3.85 8.56 -3.32
N SER A 44 -4.22 7.75 -2.33
CA SER A 44 -5.64 7.59 -2.00
C SER A 44 -6.20 8.94 -1.55
N LEU A 45 -7.25 9.41 -2.23
CA LEU A 45 -7.98 10.63 -1.84
C LEU A 45 -8.35 10.63 -0.35
N ALA A 46 -8.63 9.45 0.21
CA ALA A 46 -8.92 9.29 1.63
C ALA A 46 -7.74 9.70 2.54
N GLU A 47 -6.49 9.49 2.12
CA GLU A 47 -5.31 9.94 2.86
C GLU A 47 -5.09 11.45 2.71
N VAL A 48 -5.26 11.99 1.49
CA VAL A 48 -5.10 13.43 1.22
C VAL A 48 -6.11 14.26 2.01
N LEU A 49 -7.31 13.72 2.21
CA LEU A 49 -8.39 14.37 2.93
C LEU A 49 -8.40 14.04 4.43
N LYS A 50 -7.56 13.11 4.89
CA LYS A 50 -7.50 12.70 6.29
C LYS A 50 -7.12 13.89 7.18
N GLY A 51 -8.02 14.29 8.07
CA GLY A 51 -7.79 15.37 9.03
C GLY A 51 -7.91 16.79 8.44
N LYS A 52 -8.22 16.95 7.15
CA LYS A 52 -8.54 18.26 6.57
C LYS A 52 -10.00 18.61 6.88
N VAL A 53 -10.19 19.70 7.63
CA VAL A 53 -11.50 20.31 7.87
C VAL A 53 -11.49 21.66 7.17
N GLY A 54 -12.36 21.84 6.19
CA GLY A 54 -12.53 23.10 5.46
C GLY A 54 -13.88 23.72 5.79
N ILE A 55 -13.91 25.05 5.87
CA ILE A 55 -15.15 25.81 6.00
C ILE A 55 -15.51 26.33 4.59
N ILE A 56 -16.75 26.07 4.19
CA ILE A 56 -17.34 26.68 3.00
C ILE A 56 -17.97 27.99 3.48
N GLU A 57 -17.29 29.10 3.24
CA GLU A 57 -17.68 30.42 3.77
C GLU A 57 -18.85 31.06 3.00
N GLU A 58 -19.27 30.48 1.87
CA GLU A 58 -20.36 31.01 1.06
C GLU A 58 -21.55 30.05 1.01
N ALA A 59 -22.72 30.53 1.41
CA ALA A 59 -23.99 29.83 1.27
C ALA A 59 -24.47 29.92 -0.19
N SER A 60 -23.80 29.20 -1.09
CA SER A 60 -24.32 28.94 -2.44
C SER A 60 -25.42 27.87 -2.36
N PRO A 61 -26.52 27.97 -3.14
CA PRO A 61 -27.57 26.95 -3.16
C PRO A 61 -27.07 25.58 -3.64
N ASP A 62 -25.92 25.53 -4.35
CA ASP A 62 -25.34 24.29 -4.84
C ASP A 62 -24.01 23.95 -4.16
N LEU A 63 -24.16 23.34 -2.98
CA LEU A 63 -23.05 22.81 -2.19
C LEU A 63 -22.24 21.74 -2.95
N SER A 64 -22.86 21.02 -3.88
CA SER A 64 -22.21 19.94 -4.63
C SER A 64 -21.11 20.50 -5.54
N THR A 65 -21.44 21.53 -6.32
CA THR A 65 -20.51 22.17 -7.24
C THR A 65 -19.34 22.83 -6.50
N GLN A 66 -19.63 23.57 -5.42
CA GLN A 66 -18.60 24.28 -4.65
C GLN A 66 -17.64 23.31 -3.93
N THR A 67 -18.17 22.21 -3.43
CA THR A 67 -17.38 21.13 -2.82
C THR A 67 -16.46 20.49 -3.86
N GLY A 68 -16.98 20.22 -5.06
CA GLY A 68 -16.20 19.69 -6.19
C GLY A 68 -15.04 20.60 -6.59
N GLU A 69 -15.28 21.91 -6.72
CA GLU A 69 -14.24 22.90 -7.07
C GLU A 69 -13.13 23.00 -6.01
N LYS A 70 -13.50 23.00 -4.71
CA LYS A 70 -12.52 23.01 -3.61
C LYS A 70 -11.67 21.74 -3.60
N PHE A 71 -12.27 20.58 -3.85
CA PHE A 71 -11.52 19.32 -3.96
C PHE A 71 -10.61 19.29 -5.19
N ALA A 72 -11.06 19.76 -6.35
CA ALA A 72 -10.24 19.84 -7.55
C ALA A 72 -9.00 20.72 -7.33
N LYS A 73 -9.14 21.85 -6.64
CA LYS A 73 -8.03 22.72 -6.28
C LYS A 73 -7.01 22.02 -5.35
N LEU A 74 -7.49 21.32 -4.31
CA LEU A 74 -6.63 20.58 -3.38
C LEU A 74 -5.84 19.45 -4.06
N ILE A 75 -6.44 18.80 -5.07
CA ILE A 75 -5.77 17.75 -5.84
C ILE A 75 -4.70 18.35 -6.76
N LEU A 76 -4.99 19.48 -7.42
CA LEU A 76 -4.03 20.20 -8.27
C LEU A 76 -2.80 20.71 -7.50
N GLU A 77 -2.97 21.18 -6.26
CA GLU A 77 -1.86 21.63 -5.39
C GLU A 77 -0.88 20.49 -5.02
N LYS A 78 -1.29 19.22 -5.11
CA LYS A 78 -0.42 18.05 -4.83
C LYS A 78 0.33 17.55 -6.08
N LEU A 79 -0.10 17.93 -7.28
CA LEU A 79 0.45 17.47 -8.56
C LEU A 79 1.54 18.39 -9.14
N LEU A 80 1.78 19.54 -8.52
CA LEU A 80 2.86 20.50 -8.83
C LEU A 80 4.01 20.36 -7.81
#